data_AF-A0A968WXM7-F1
#
_entry.id   AF-A0A968WXM7-F1
#
_cell.length_a   1.000
_cell.length_b   1.000
_cell.length_c   1.000
_cell.angle_alpha   90.00
_cell.angle_beta   90.00
_cell.angle_gamma   90.00
#
_symmetry.space_group_name_H-M   'P 1'
#
loop_
_entity.id
_entity.type
_entity.pdbx_description
1 polymer ?
#
loop_
_entity_poly.entity_id
_entity_poly.type
_entity_poly.pdbx_seq_one_letter_code
_entity_poly.pdbx_strand_id
1 'polypeptide(L)' 'MRVIQPSSFRKDVKKQVKRGKDLAKLKTIVDILIADGTLPDRCVDHSLSGSWAGWRDCHIEPDWILI' A
#
# COMPACT_ATOMS: atom_id res chain seq x y z
N MET A 1 -3.16 2.61 16.77
CA MET A 1 -3.63 2.21 15.43
C MET A 1 -3.91 0.71 15.37
N ARG A 2 -5.02 0.27 14.76
CA ARG A 2 -5.33 -1.16 14.56
C ARG A 2 -5.01 -1.55 13.12
N VAL A 3 -4.10 -2.52 12.93
CA VAL A 3 -3.73 -3.01 11.60
C VAL A 3 -4.60 -4.21 11.24
N ILE A 4 -5.28 -4.15 10.10
CA ILE A 4 -6.09 -5.25 9.55
C ILE A 4 -5.50 -5.63 8.20
N GLN A 5 -5.23 -6.92 8.01
CA GLN A 5 -4.75 -7.46 6.73
C GLN A 5 -5.79 -8.42 6.16
N PRO A 6 -6.58 -8.02 5.15
CA PRO A 6 -7.54 -8.91 4.53
C PRO A 6 -6.83 -10.07 3.82
N SER A 7 -7.56 -11.17 3.59
CA SER A 7 -7.01 -12.35 2.92
C SER A 7 -6.61 -12.06 1.46
N SER A 8 -7.25 -11.07 0.81
CA SER A 8 -6.88 -10.53 -0.50
C SER A 8 -5.47 -9.94 -0.48
N PHE A 9 -5.15 -9.11 0.51
CA PHE A 9 -3.83 -8.48 0.65
C PHE A 9 -2.70 -9.52 0.64
N ARG A 10 -2.85 -10.62 1.38
CA ARG A 10 -1.85 -11.70 1.39
C ARG A 10 -1.67 -12.36 0.03
N LYS A 11 -2.75 -12.50 -0.76
CA LYS A 11 -2.68 -13.04 -2.12
C LYS A 11 -1.96 -12.07 -3.06
N ASP A 12 -2.24 -10.77 -2.92
CA ASP A 12 -1.63 -9.72 -3.75
C ASP A 12 -0.13 -9.58 -3.46
N VAL A 13 0.28 -9.59 -2.19
CA VAL A 13 1.71 -9.60 -1.81
C VAL A 13 2.43 -10.78 -2.45
N LYS A 14 1.87 -11.99 -2.39
CA LYS A 14 2.46 -13.17 -3.05
C LYS A 14 2.57 -13.00 -4.57
N LYS A 15 1.60 -12.32 -5.20
CA LYS A 15 1.63 -12.02 -6.64
C LYS A 15 2.74 -11.03 -6.98
N GLN A 16 2.98 -10.01 -6.16
CA GLN A 16 4.07 -9.05 -6.39
C GLN A 16 5.45 -9.68 -6.18
N VAL A 17 5.60 -10.57 -5.19
CA VAL A 17 6.81 -11.39 -5.02
C VAL A 17 7.10 -12.20 -6.28
N LYS A 18 6.08 -12.88 -6.84
CA LYS A 18 6.23 -13.64 -8.09
C LYS A 18 6.59 -12.77 -9.29
N ARG A 19 6.26 -11.48 -9.26
CA ARG A 19 6.63 -10.49 -10.29
C ARG A 19 8.04 -9.91 -10.08
N GLY A 20 8.77 -10.34 -9.04
CA GLY A 20 10.10 -9.84 -8.72
C GLY A 20 10.11 -8.44 -8.11
N LYS A 21 8.98 -7.97 -7.58
CA LYS A 21 8.91 -6.67 -6.91
C LYS A 21 9.67 -6.71 -5.58
N ASP A 22 10.32 -5.59 -5.25
CA ASP A 22 11.05 -5.44 -4.00
C ASP A 22 10.11 -5.16 -2.82
N LEU A 23 9.91 -6.17 -1.98
CA LEU A 23 9.07 -6.05 -0.78
C LEU A 23 9.62 -5.09 0.28
N ALA A 24 10.90 -4.74 0.25
CA ALA A 24 11.43 -3.75 1.18
C ALA A 24 10.76 -2.38 1.01
N LYS A 25 10.39 -2.02 -0.23
CA LYS A 25 9.65 -0.79 -0.53
C LYS A 25 8.25 -0.80 0.10
N LEU A 26 7.51 -1.90 -0.07
CA LEU A 26 6.21 -2.09 0.57
C LEU A 26 6.33 -2.01 2.10
N LYS A 27 7.30 -2.73 2.68
CA LYS A 27 7.51 -2.75 4.13
C LYS A 27 7.78 -1.36 4.69
N THR A 28 8.63 -0.58 4.02
CA THR A 28 8.95 0.79 4.43
C THR A 28 7.71 1.68 4.51
N ILE A 29 6.84 1.61 3.50
CA ILE A 29 5.58 2.37 3.49
C ILE A 29 4.65 1.93 4.63
N VAL A 30 4.48 0.62 4.82
CA VAL A 30 3.64 0.06 5.89
C VAL A 30 4.16 0.47 7.27
N ASP A 31 5.47 0.45 7.49
CA ASP A 31 6.07 0.86 8.76
C ASP A 31 5.80 2.35 9.05
N ILE A 32 5.88 3.22 8.05
CA ILE A 32 5.52 4.65 8.18
C ILE A 32 4.04 4.80 8.55
N LEU A 33 3.16 4.08 7.85
CA LEU A 33 1.72 4.12 8.13
C LEU A 33 1.42 3.67 9.56
N ILE A 34 2.02 2.56 10.02
CA ILE A 34 1.83 2.03 11.38
C ILE A 34 2.29 3.02 12.45
N ALA A 35 3.34 3.80 12.16
CA ALA A 35 3.89 4.81 13.04
C ALA A 35 3.13 6.15 13.00
N ASP A 36 2.01 6.24 12.26
CA ASP A 36 1.28 7.48 12.01
C ASP A 36 2.20 8.59 11.43
N GLY A 37 3.23 8.19 10.67
CA GLY A 37 4.23 9.08 10.09
C GLY A 37 3.79 9.72 8.77
N THR A 38 4.55 10.72 8.33
CA THR A 38 4.30 11.39 7.04
C THR A 38 4.81 10.53 5.88
N LEU A 39 3.91 10.20 4.94
CA LEU A 39 4.27 9.52 3.71
C LEU A 39 5.13 10.44 2.82
N PRO A 40 6.11 9.90 2.08
CA PRO A 40 6.88 10.70 1.13
C PRO A 40 5.99 11.13 -0.05
N ASP A 41 6.20 12.34 -0.57
CA ASP A 41 5.39 12.98 -1.63
C ASP A 41 5.15 12.12 -2.88
N ARG A 42 6.04 11.15 -3.14
CA ARG A 42 5.92 10.17 -4.24
C ARG A 42 4.78 9.18 -4.05
N CYS A 43 4.39 8.89 -2.81
CA CYS A 43 3.12 8.24 -2.50
C CYS A 43 2.06 9.32 -2.56
N VAL A 44 1.64 9.63 -3.78
CA VAL A 44 0.43 10.43 -4.01
C VAL A 44 -0.65 9.72 -3.22
N ASP A 45 -1.18 10.39 -2.22
CA ASP A 45 -2.10 9.84 -1.23
C ASP A 45 -3.48 10.42 -1.53
N HIS A 46 -4.13 9.84 -2.53
CA HIS A 46 -5.37 10.30 -3.12
C HIS A 46 -6.54 9.54 -2.53
N SER A 47 -7.64 10.26 -2.32
CA SER A 47 -8.89 9.61 -1.92
C SER A 47 -9.49 8.91 -3.13
N LEU A 48 -9.76 7.62 -2.99
CA LEU A 48 -10.44 6.85 -4.02
C LEU A 48 -11.95 7.16 -4.02
N SER A 49 -12.58 7.03 -5.18
CA SER A 49 -14.02 7.24 -5.38
C SER A 49 -14.75 5.95 -5.76
N GLY A 50 -16.10 5.98 -5.80
CA GLY A 50 -16.92 4.84 -6.21
C GLY A 50 -16.92 3.71 -5.18
N SER A 51 -16.75 2.46 -5.63
CA SER A 51 -16.70 1.29 -4.73
C SER A 51 -15.54 1.31 -3.72
N TRP A 52 -14.56 2.20 -3.93
CA TRP A 52 -13.41 2.42 -3.06
C TRP A 52 -13.52 3.75 -2.29
N ALA A 53 -14.70 4.37 -2.25
CA ALA A 53 -14.92 5.56 -1.43
C ALA A 53 -14.55 5.29 0.04
N GLY A 54 -13.73 6.18 0.61
CA GLY A 54 -13.21 6.05 1.97
C GLY A 54 -11.88 5.28 2.07
N TRP A 55 -11.37 4.75 0.97
CA TRP A 55 -10.02 4.20 0.88
C TRP A 55 -9.06 5.22 0.28
N ARG A 56 -7.75 5.00 0.48
CA ARG A 56 -6.68 5.83 -0.06
C ARG A 56 -5.70 4.95 -0.80
N ASP A 57 -5.11 5.44 -1.87
CA ASP A 57 -4.03 4.77 -2.56
C ASP A 57 -2.67 5.41 -2.28
N CYS A 58 -1.62 4.59 -2.23
CA CYS A 58 -0.22 5.00 -2.10
C CYS A 58 0.60 4.24 -3.14
N HIS A 59 1.19 5.00 -4.06
CA HIS A 59 2.04 4.47 -5.11
C HIS A 59 3.42 4.04 -4.57
N ILE A 60 3.65 2.73 -4.48
CA ILE A 60 4.97 2.17 -4.16
C ILE A 60 5.89 2.27 -5.39
N GLU A 61 5.32 1.99 -6.57
CA GLU A 61 5.91 2.20 -7.90
C GLU A 61 4.81 2.66 -8.88
N PRO A 62 5.13 3.15 -10.08
CA PRO A 62 4.12 3.59 -11.05
C PRO A 62 3.04 2.53 -11.36
N ASP A 63 3.41 1.25 -11.39
CA ASP A 63 2.51 0.10 -11.64
C ASP A 63 2.19 -0.71 -10.37
N TRP A 64 2.55 -0.20 -9.18
CA TRP A 64 2.35 -0.90 -7.91
C TRP A 64 1.76 0.02 -6.84
N ILE A 65 0.48 -0.20 -6.57
CA ILE A 65 -0.33 0.61 -5.67
C ILE A 65 -0.70 -0.20 -4.41
N LEU A 66 -0.62 0.45 -3.26
CA LEU A 66 -1.21 0.01 -2.00
C LEU A 66 -2.56 0.71 -1.82
N ILE A 67 -3.60 -0.03 -1.46
CA ILE A 67 -4.94 0.46 -1.11
C ILE A 67 -5.25 0.02 0.32
#